data_AF-A0A326UED8-F1
#
_entry.id   AF-A0A326UED8-F1
#
_cell.length_a   1.000
_cell.length_b   1.000
_cell.length_c   1.000
_cell.angle_alpha   90.00
_cell.angle_beta   90.00
_cell.angle_gamma   90.00
#
_symmetry.space_group_name_H-M   'P 1'
#
loop_
_entity.id
_entity.type
_entity.pdbx_description
1 polymer ?
#
loop_
_entity_poly.entity_id
_entity_poly.type
_entity_poly.pdbx_seq_one_letter_code
_entity_poly.pdbx_strand_id
1 'polypeptide(L)'
;MIDLIYCAGGNKRLQEVALDEGWLLGLRSDSSLSPFPQQFVDVDYKNPDFLRHISVVQHYRPKYATVPDLPESGTQATDIMRVLRQRDLLAPYCGTVFVVPKLHIQVLALPADVAIGYSVPSSYGGARYPVSALAGRKIHLLGGSPRKQMEAYKALAPIATVTSVDGNYGQKMAVRFARYWADGRWHDHPAKAKGSRDIYYECWQRTCRALREAWTQLTTEVTTKKER
;
A
#
# COMPACT_ATOMS: atom_id res chain seq x y z
N MET A 1 -12.77 9.02 -2.36
CA MET A 1 -12.01 8.23 -3.35
C MET A 1 -10.81 7.62 -2.64
N ILE A 2 -10.48 6.35 -2.92
CA ILE A 2 -9.34 5.67 -2.32
C ILE A 2 -8.08 5.94 -3.14
N ASP A 3 -6.94 6.18 -2.49
CA ASP A 3 -5.68 6.40 -3.23
C ASP A 3 -5.05 5.06 -3.63
N LEU A 4 -4.74 4.92 -4.92
CA LEU A 4 -4.00 3.78 -5.45
C LEU A 4 -2.51 4.14 -5.56
N ILE A 5 -1.64 3.36 -4.94
CA ILE A 5 -0.22 3.70 -4.79
C ILE A 5 0.67 2.69 -5.51
N TYR A 6 1.49 3.16 -6.44
CA TYR A 6 2.57 2.36 -7.03
C TYR A 6 3.89 2.64 -6.30
N CYS A 7 4.34 1.70 -5.46
CA CYS A 7 5.46 1.89 -4.53
C CYS A 7 6.74 1.10 -4.92
N ALA A 8 6.83 0.55 -6.14
CA ALA A 8 7.97 -0.28 -6.51
C ALA A 8 9.16 0.49 -7.11
N GLY A 9 8.99 1.79 -7.40
CA GLY A 9 10.05 2.70 -7.88
C GLY A 9 10.91 2.16 -9.02
N GLY A 10 12.08 2.77 -9.24
CA GLY A 10 13.20 2.21 -10.02
C GLY A 10 13.06 2.16 -11.55
N ASN A 11 11.85 2.13 -12.11
CA ASN A 11 11.62 2.24 -13.56
C ASN A 11 10.84 3.52 -13.85
N LYS A 12 11.46 4.46 -14.56
CA LYS A 12 10.87 5.76 -14.89
C LYS A 12 9.59 5.60 -15.72
N ARG A 13 9.61 4.71 -16.71
CA ARG A 13 8.49 4.51 -17.64
C ARG A 13 7.28 3.85 -16.97
N LEU A 14 7.48 2.93 -16.02
CA LEU A 14 6.36 2.38 -15.23
C LEU A 14 5.73 3.42 -14.31
N GLN A 15 6.53 4.36 -13.78
CA GLN A 15 6.03 5.48 -12.99
C GLN A 15 5.21 6.45 -13.84
N GLU A 16 5.68 6.78 -15.05
CA GLU A 16 4.92 7.59 -16.02
C GLU A 16 3.55 6.96 -16.32
N VAL A 17 3.53 5.66 -16.66
CA VAL A 17 2.27 4.94 -16.92
C VAL A 17 1.33 4.98 -15.71
N ALA A 18 1.86 4.81 -14.49
CA ALA A 18 1.03 4.88 -13.29
C ALA A 18 0.43 6.28 -13.10
N LEU A 19 1.23 7.34 -13.29
CA LEU A 19 0.78 8.74 -13.22
C LEU A 19 -0.28 9.07 -14.27
N ASP A 20 -0.07 8.63 -15.53
CA ASP A 20 -1.01 8.86 -16.64
C ASP A 20 -2.37 8.19 -16.36
N GLU A 21 -2.36 7.04 -15.70
CA GLU A 21 -3.57 6.35 -15.22
C GLU A 21 -4.00 6.84 -13.82
N GLY A 22 -3.48 7.99 -13.35
CA GLY A 22 -3.89 8.73 -12.15
C GLY A 22 -3.42 8.19 -10.80
N TRP A 23 -2.49 7.22 -10.77
CA TRP A 23 -2.01 6.60 -9.53
C TRP A 23 -1.06 7.54 -8.80
N LEU A 24 -1.04 7.42 -7.48
CA LEU A 24 0.00 8.04 -6.67
C LEU A 24 1.28 7.20 -6.76
N LEU A 25 2.43 7.88 -6.76
CA LEU A 25 3.72 7.20 -6.69
C LEU A 25 4.20 7.07 -5.26
N GLY A 26 4.93 6.00 -5.00
CA GLY A 26 5.71 5.84 -3.79
C GLY A 26 7.03 5.13 -4.06
N LEU A 27 7.87 5.11 -3.02
CA LEU A 27 9.13 4.37 -3.03
C LEU A 27 9.47 3.84 -1.65
N ARG A 28 10.41 2.91 -1.61
CA ARG A 28 11.09 2.54 -0.37
C ARG A 28 12.23 3.50 -0.09
N SER A 29 12.43 3.91 1.16
CA SER A 29 13.46 4.89 1.53
C SER A 29 14.90 4.43 1.27
N ASP A 30 15.15 3.14 1.12
CA ASP A 30 16.46 2.59 0.75
C ASP A 30 16.72 2.60 -0.76
N SER A 31 15.70 2.89 -1.59
CA SER A 31 15.85 3.02 -3.03
C SER A 31 16.55 4.32 -3.44
N SER A 32 16.95 4.39 -4.71
CA SER A 32 17.40 5.64 -5.32
C SER A 32 16.25 6.64 -5.41
N LEU A 33 16.55 7.92 -5.20
CA LEU A 33 15.56 8.99 -5.32
C LEU A 33 14.98 9.01 -6.74
N SER A 34 13.67 9.11 -6.82
CA SER A 34 12.93 9.30 -8.07
C SER A 34 12.86 10.79 -8.43
N PRO A 35 12.96 11.15 -9.71
CA PRO A 35 12.72 12.53 -10.16
C PRO A 35 11.24 12.94 -10.08
N PHE A 36 10.33 12.00 -9.88
CA PHE A 36 8.90 12.29 -9.74
C PHE A 36 8.52 12.56 -8.28
N PRO A 37 7.50 13.39 -8.03
CA PRO A 37 6.94 13.55 -6.69
C PRO A 37 6.48 12.21 -6.10
N GLN A 38 6.83 11.96 -4.84
CA GLN A 38 6.44 10.74 -4.13
C GLN A 38 5.39 11.09 -3.08
N GLN A 39 4.28 10.34 -3.08
CA GLN A 39 3.15 10.54 -2.18
C GLN A 39 3.07 9.45 -1.10
N PHE A 40 3.91 8.42 -1.20
CA PHE A 40 4.06 7.38 -0.20
C PHE A 40 5.53 7.00 -0.05
N VAL A 41 6.02 6.93 1.18
CA VAL A 41 7.39 6.45 1.45
C VAL A 41 7.30 5.27 2.41
N ASP A 42 7.71 4.10 1.94
CA ASP A 42 7.82 2.89 2.75
C ASP A 42 9.22 2.78 3.36
N VAL A 43 9.32 2.22 4.55
CA VAL A 43 10.62 1.82 5.11
C VAL A 43 10.92 0.37 4.76
N ASP A 44 12.19 0.03 4.57
CA ASP A 44 12.56 -1.38 4.41
C ASP A 44 12.33 -2.13 5.72
N TYR A 45 11.25 -2.91 5.78
CA TYR A 45 10.90 -3.70 6.96
C TYR A 45 11.96 -4.76 7.33
N LYS A 46 12.82 -5.19 6.38
CA LYS A 46 13.84 -6.21 6.65
C LYS A 46 15.08 -5.64 7.33
N ASN A 47 15.53 -4.47 6.88
CA ASN A 47 16.71 -3.80 7.40
C ASN A 47 16.45 -2.28 7.48
N PRO A 48 15.64 -1.85 8.47
CA PRO A 48 15.18 -0.47 8.52
C PRO A 48 16.30 0.50 8.91
N ASP A 49 16.66 1.40 7.98
CA ASP A 49 17.44 2.60 8.29
C ASP A 49 16.48 3.78 8.49
N PHE A 50 16.11 4.02 9.76
CA PHE A 50 15.13 5.04 10.08
C PHE A 50 15.65 6.48 9.91
N LEU A 51 16.96 6.71 10.04
CA LEU A 51 17.53 8.04 9.83
C LEU A 51 17.47 8.42 8.36
N ARG A 52 17.87 7.50 7.47
CA ARG A 52 17.68 7.68 6.03
C ARG A 52 16.20 7.84 5.68
N HIS A 53 15.33 7.07 6.31
CA HIS A 53 13.88 7.17 6.09
C HIS A 53 13.34 8.57 6.40
N ILE A 54 13.71 9.16 7.54
CA ILE A 54 13.34 10.55 7.87
C ILE A 54 13.81 11.51 6.76
N SER A 55 15.07 11.42 6.32
CA SER A 55 15.61 12.30 5.28
C SER A 55 14.83 12.20 3.96
N VAL A 56 14.40 10.99 3.58
CA VAL A 56 13.60 10.78 2.37
C VAL A 56 12.18 11.35 2.52
N VAL A 57 11.55 11.15 3.68
CA VAL A 57 10.22 11.74 3.98
C VAL A 57 10.30 13.26 4.00
N GLN A 58 11.35 13.84 4.59
CA GLN A 58 11.59 15.29 4.59
C GLN A 58 11.78 15.85 3.18
N HIS A 59 12.50 15.11 2.33
CA HIS A 59 12.75 15.51 0.94
C HIS A 59 11.46 15.56 0.12
N TYR A 60 10.64 14.50 0.15
CA TYR A 60 9.44 14.41 -0.69
C TYR A 60 8.19 15.02 -0.08
N ARG A 61 8.15 15.17 1.24
CA ARG A 61 6.95 15.53 2.01
C ARG A 61 5.69 14.76 1.56
N PRO A 62 5.71 13.42 1.62
CA PRO A 62 4.67 12.60 1.02
C PRO A 62 3.33 12.75 1.75
N LYS A 63 2.23 12.38 1.09
CA LYS A 63 0.93 12.24 1.78
C LYS A 63 0.98 11.17 2.86
N TYR A 64 1.75 10.11 2.64
CA TYR A 64 1.82 8.93 3.51
C TYR A 64 3.26 8.50 3.77
N ALA A 65 3.52 7.97 4.97
CA ALA A 65 4.76 7.25 5.28
C ALA A 65 4.47 6.08 6.23
N THR A 66 5.36 5.10 6.28
CA THR A 66 5.32 4.00 7.26
C THR A 66 6.44 4.15 8.29
N VAL A 67 6.21 3.69 9.51
CA VAL A 67 7.31 3.39 10.45
C VAL A 67 7.68 1.91 10.35
N PRO A 68 8.88 1.50 10.80
CA PRO A 68 9.25 0.09 10.77
C PRO A 68 8.25 -0.76 11.54
N ASP A 69 7.86 -1.88 10.92
CA ASP A 69 6.89 -2.83 11.42
C ASP A 69 7.12 -3.19 12.90
N LEU A 70 6.03 -3.51 13.58
CA LEU A 70 6.13 -4.19 14.88
C LEU A 70 6.51 -5.66 14.65
N PRO A 71 7.28 -6.26 15.58
CA PRO A 71 7.80 -7.60 15.39
C PRO A 71 6.68 -8.66 15.33
N GLU A 72 6.90 -9.71 14.55
CA GLU A 72 5.98 -10.85 14.51
C GLU A 72 6.15 -11.82 15.69
N SER A 73 7.30 -11.78 16.36
CA SER A 73 7.68 -12.72 17.43
C SER A 73 7.09 -12.40 18.80
N GLY A 74 6.49 -11.22 18.98
CA GLY A 74 5.97 -10.79 20.27
C GLY A 74 5.70 -9.30 20.32
N THR A 75 5.41 -8.77 21.51
CA THR A 75 5.20 -7.33 21.72
C THR A 75 5.75 -6.93 23.07
N GLN A 76 6.71 -6.02 23.05
CA GLN A 76 7.21 -5.36 24.25
C GLN A 76 6.70 -3.92 24.30
N ALA A 77 6.59 -3.35 25.51
CA ALA A 77 6.22 -1.95 25.67
C ALA A 77 7.19 -1.01 24.92
N THR A 78 8.47 -1.39 24.86
CA THR A 78 9.52 -0.67 24.11
C THR A 78 9.25 -0.63 22.61
N ASP A 79 8.67 -1.68 22.03
CA ASP A 79 8.29 -1.69 20.61
C ASP A 79 7.18 -0.69 20.31
N ILE A 80 6.17 -0.63 21.18
CA ILE A 80 5.05 0.32 21.07
C ILE A 80 5.55 1.76 21.23
N MET A 81 6.37 2.03 22.25
CA MET A 81 6.97 3.35 22.46
C MET A 81 7.84 3.76 21.26
N ARG A 82 8.62 2.83 20.69
CA ARG A 82 9.44 3.09 19.50
C ARG A 82 8.58 3.57 18.34
N VAL A 83 7.55 2.81 17.93
CA VAL A 83 6.76 3.17 16.75
C VAL A 83 5.98 4.47 16.93
N LEU A 84 5.52 4.76 18.15
CA LEU A 84 4.84 6.04 18.44
C LEU A 84 5.82 7.21 18.37
N ARG A 85 7.01 7.09 18.94
CA ARG A 85 8.04 8.13 18.81
C ARG A 85 8.45 8.35 17.36
N GLN A 86 8.61 7.27 16.60
CA GLN A 86 8.94 7.34 15.17
C GLN A 86 7.82 7.99 14.36
N ARG A 87 6.55 7.69 14.69
CA ARG A 87 5.38 8.37 14.12
C ARG A 87 5.46 9.87 14.31
N ASP A 88 5.75 10.31 15.54
CA ASP A 88 5.81 11.72 15.89
C ASP A 88 6.97 12.46 15.21
N LEU A 89 8.08 11.77 14.96
CA LEU A 89 9.21 12.32 14.20
C LEU A 89 8.89 12.53 12.72
N LEU A 90 8.03 11.69 12.12
CA LEU A 90 7.63 11.80 10.73
C LEU A 90 6.45 12.75 10.51
N ALA A 91 5.56 12.88 11.50
CA ALA A 91 4.31 13.64 11.39
C ALA A 91 4.46 15.10 10.87
N PRO A 92 5.52 15.87 11.19
CA PRO A 92 5.70 17.21 10.63
C PRO A 92 6.00 17.24 9.12
N TYR A 93 6.33 16.10 8.52
CA TYR A 93 6.82 15.99 7.15
C TYR A 93 5.89 15.20 6.23
N CYS A 94 4.81 14.62 6.73
CA CYS A 94 3.85 13.91 5.89
C CYS A 94 2.41 14.02 6.42
N GLY A 95 1.43 13.73 5.57
CA GLY A 95 0.01 13.85 5.92
C GLY A 95 -0.47 12.79 6.91
N THR A 96 -0.04 11.54 6.76
CA THR A 96 -0.43 10.43 7.65
C THR A 96 0.70 9.42 7.76
N VAL A 97 1.04 9.05 9.00
CA VAL A 97 2.03 8.01 9.29
C VAL A 97 1.30 6.73 9.69
N PHE A 98 1.59 5.65 8.98
CA PHE A 98 1.04 4.33 9.26
C PHE A 98 1.98 3.52 10.15
N VAL A 99 1.43 2.98 11.25
CA VAL A 99 2.06 1.94 12.05
C VAL A 99 1.62 0.58 11.52
N VAL A 100 2.54 -0.38 11.44
CA VAL A 100 2.29 -1.71 10.86
C VAL A 100 2.35 -2.79 11.96
N PRO A 101 1.27 -2.98 12.73
CA PRO A 101 1.17 -4.10 13.66
C PRO A 101 1.00 -5.41 12.89
N LYS A 102 1.54 -6.47 13.48
CA LYS A 102 1.45 -7.86 13.02
C LYS A 102 0.57 -8.73 13.93
N LEU A 103 0.44 -8.38 15.21
CA LEU A 103 -0.27 -9.16 16.23
C LEU A 103 -1.46 -8.39 16.84
N HIS A 104 -2.47 -9.11 17.31
CA HIS A 104 -3.67 -8.49 17.90
C HIS A 104 -3.35 -7.63 19.13
N ILE A 105 -2.48 -8.13 20.01
CA ILE A 105 -2.07 -7.40 21.22
C ILE A 105 -1.39 -6.05 20.91
N GLN A 106 -0.73 -5.94 19.75
CA GLN A 106 -0.13 -4.68 19.29
C GLN A 106 -1.19 -3.65 18.94
N VAL A 107 -2.26 -4.07 18.26
CA VAL A 107 -3.38 -3.18 17.91
C VAL A 107 -4.07 -2.66 19.16
N LEU A 108 -4.25 -3.52 20.17
CA LEU A 108 -4.84 -3.13 21.46
C LEU A 108 -3.95 -2.16 22.25
N ALA A 109 -2.63 -2.29 22.14
CA ALA A 109 -1.67 -1.42 22.82
C ALA A 109 -1.49 -0.04 22.14
N LEU A 110 -1.91 0.11 20.88
CA LEU A 110 -1.78 1.37 20.14
C LEU A 110 -2.96 2.30 20.41
N PRO A 111 -2.73 3.62 20.66
CA PRO A 111 -3.78 4.62 20.76
C PRO A 111 -4.76 4.59 19.59
N ALA A 112 -6.05 4.87 19.83
CA ALA A 112 -7.13 4.69 18.85
C ALA A 112 -6.99 5.56 17.57
N ASP A 113 -6.32 6.70 17.67
CA ASP A 113 -6.07 7.64 16.58
C ASP A 113 -4.95 7.18 15.61
N VAL A 114 -4.13 6.21 16.02
CA VAL A 114 -3.04 5.69 15.18
C VAL A 114 -3.60 5.06 13.91
N ALA A 115 -3.14 5.59 12.77
CA ALA A 115 -3.42 5.04 11.45
C ALA A 115 -2.61 3.76 11.23
N ILE A 116 -3.23 2.76 10.61
CA ILE A 116 -2.69 1.41 10.50
C ILE A 116 -2.39 1.03 9.05
N GLY A 117 -1.16 0.59 8.80
CA GLY A 117 -0.82 -0.17 7.61
C GLY A 117 -1.23 -1.63 7.84
N TYR A 118 -2.37 -2.04 7.30
CA TYR A 118 -2.86 -3.40 7.44
C TYR A 118 -2.17 -4.29 6.40
N SER A 119 -1.29 -5.19 6.86
CA SER A 119 -0.63 -6.19 6.02
C SER A 119 -1.63 -7.22 5.51
N VAL A 120 -2.09 -7.08 4.27
CA VAL A 120 -3.08 -7.98 3.66
C VAL A 120 -2.48 -9.40 3.54
N PRO A 121 -3.12 -10.44 4.10
CA PRO A 121 -2.54 -11.78 4.16
C PRO A 121 -2.09 -12.34 2.80
N SER A 122 -0.79 -12.64 2.70
CA SER A 122 -0.13 -13.15 1.50
C SER A 122 0.89 -14.25 1.83
N SER A 123 1.53 -14.83 0.82
CA SER A 123 2.62 -15.79 1.02
C SER A 123 3.88 -15.18 1.66
N TYR A 124 4.00 -13.85 1.71
CA TYR A 124 5.15 -13.14 2.26
C TYR A 124 4.95 -12.71 3.72
N GLY A 125 3.77 -12.93 4.28
CA GLY A 125 3.37 -12.45 5.60
C GLY A 125 1.98 -11.82 5.58
N GLY A 126 1.51 -11.43 6.76
CA GLY A 126 0.20 -10.84 6.95
C GLY A 126 -0.11 -10.51 8.39
N ALA A 127 -1.09 -9.65 8.59
CA ALA A 127 -1.66 -9.38 9.90
C ALA A 127 -2.26 -10.66 10.51
N ARG A 128 -1.92 -10.96 11.77
CA ARG A 128 -2.45 -12.08 12.55
C ARG A 128 -3.45 -11.58 13.59
N TYR A 129 -4.41 -10.77 13.12
CA TYR A 129 -5.50 -10.23 13.93
C TYR A 129 -6.73 -9.97 13.06
N PRO A 130 -7.94 -10.02 13.63
CA PRO A 130 -9.17 -9.78 12.88
C PRO A 130 -9.27 -8.32 12.47
N VAL A 131 -9.86 -8.06 11.30
CA VAL A 131 -10.13 -6.69 10.80
C VAL A 131 -11.03 -5.88 11.75
N SER A 132 -11.85 -6.53 12.57
CA SER A 132 -12.67 -5.88 13.60
C SER A 132 -11.85 -5.11 14.63
N ALA A 133 -10.58 -5.49 14.86
CA ALA A 133 -9.66 -4.78 15.76
C ALA A 133 -9.31 -3.37 15.24
N LEU A 134 -9.64 -3.05 13.99
CA LEU A 134 -9.29 -1.81 13.31
C LEU A 134 -10.43 -0.78 13.28
N ALA A 135 -11.53 -1.03 14.00
CA ALA A 135 -12.67 -0.12 14.05
C ALA A 135 -12.24 1.31 14.44
N GLY A 136 -12.80 2.31 13.76
CA GLY A 136 -12.53 3.73 13.95
C GLY A 136 -11.24 4.25 13.33
N ARG A 137 -10.35 3.39 12.82
CA ARG A 137 -9.01 3.78 12.38
C ARG A 137 -8.95 4.18 10.90
N LYS A 138 -7.93 4.96 10.55
CA LYS A 138 -7.49 5.18 9.16
C LYS A 138 -6.59 4.03 8.72
N ILE A 139 -6.85 3.45 7.55
CA ILE A 139 -6.18 2.24 7.09
C ILE A 139 -5.52 2.46 5.73
N HIS A 140 -4.31 1.94 5.57
CA HIS A 140 -3.68 1.64 4.29
C HIS A 140 -3.58 0.12 4.13
N LEU A 141 -4.01 -0.42 2.99
CA LEU A 141 -3.89 -1.85 2.70
C LEU A 141 -2.52 -2.14 2.07
N LEU A 142 -1.61 -2.72 2.87
CA LEU A 142 -0.24 -3.05 2.48
C LEU A 142 -0.18 -4.41 1.79
N GLY A 143 0.37 -4.42 0.57
CA GLY A 143 0.59 -5.62 -0.22
C GLY A 143 -0.69 -6.42 -0.52
N GLY A 144 -0.53 -7.73 -0.77
CA GLY A 144 -1.63 -8.60 -1.17
C GLY A 144 -2.02 -8.49 -2.64
N SER A 145 -2.90 -9.37 -3.10
CA SER A 145 -3.48 -9.29 -4.45
C SER A 145 -4.69 -8.35 -4.47
N PRO A 146 -5.04 -7.74 -5.61
CA PRO A 146 -6.20 -6.85 -5.71
C PRO A 146 -7.49 -7.44 -5.14
N ARG A 147 -7.77 -8.71 -5.45
CA ARG A 147 -8.94 -9.42 -4.92
C ARG A 147 -8.95 -9.46 -3.38
N LYS A 148 -7.82 -9.84 -2.77
CA LYS A 148 -7.71 -9.90 -1.30
C LYS A 148 -7.83 -8.52 -0.66
N GLN A 149 -7.27 -7.50 -1.29
CA GLN A 149 -7.41 -6.11 -0.82
C GLN A 149 -8.88 -5.66 -0.88
N MET A 150 -9.59 -5.95 -1.96
CA MET A 150 -11.01 -5.62 -2.11
C MET A 150 -11.90 -6.40 -1.13
N GLU A 151 -11.57 -7.67 -0.84
CA GLU A 151 -12.22 -8.47 0.20
C GLU A 151 -12.00 -7.84 1.59
N ALA A 152 -10.75 -7.46 1.91
CA ALA A 152 -10.43 -6.75 3.17
C ALA A 152 -11.16 -5.40 3.27
N TYR A 153 -11.22 -4.64 2.17
CA TYR A 153 -11.94 -3.37 2.11
C TYR A 153 -13.42 -3.54 2.43
N LYS A 154 -14.11 -4.54 1.86
CA LYS A 154 -15.53 -4.80 2.13
C LYS A 154 -15.78 -5.05 3.62
N ALA A 155 -14.87 -5.72 4.31
CA ALA A 155 -14.98 -5.99 5.74
C ALA A 155 -14.62 -4.76 6.61
N LEU A 156 -13.69 -3.92 6.15
CA LEU A 156 -13.22 -2.73 6.87
C LEU A 156 -14.11 -1.50 6.67
N ALA A 157 -14.64 -1.27 5.47
CA ALA A 157 -15.35 -0.06 5.12
C ALA A 157 -16.57 0.27 6.01
N PRO A 158 -17.30 -0.70 6.60
CA PRO A 158 -18.33 -0.40 7.59
C PRO A 158 -17.78 0.22 8.87
N ILE A 159 -16.60 -0.21 9.33
CA ILE A 159 -16.06 0.07 10.67
C ILE A 159 -14.84 0.99 10.69
N ALA A 160 -14.17 1.21 9.56
CA ALA A 160 -12.90 1.92 9.47
C ALA A 160 -12.83 2.75 8.17
N THR A 161 -11.89 3.70 8.14
CA THR A 161 -11.66 4.53 6.94
C THR A 161 -10.46 4.01 6.17
N VAL A 162 -10.70 3.26 5.10
CA VAL A 162 -9.62 2.83 4.19
C VAL A 162 -9.27 3.99 3.25
N THR A 163 -8.05 4.50 3.38
CA THR A 163 -7.58 5.71 2.68
C THR A 163 -6.78 5.41 1.43
N SER A 164 -6.05 4.30 1.43
CA SER A 164 -5.15 3.96 0.33
C SER A 164 -4.85 2.46 0.24
N VAL A 165 -4.37 2.01 -0.92
CA VAL A 165 -3.99 0.62 -1.21
C VAL A 165 -2.69 0.55 -2.02
N ASP A 166 -1.89 -0.47 -1.74
CA ASP A 166 -0.66 -0.80 -2.47
C ASP A 166 -0.96 -1.46 -3.85
N GLY A 167 -0.20 -1.08 -4.88
CA GLY A 167 -0.32 -1.57 -6.26
C GLY A 167 0.77 -2.51 -6.74
N ASN A 168 1.75 -2.83 -5.89
CA ASN A 168 3.00 -3.50 -6.30
C ASN A 168 2.75 -4.92 -6.84
N TYR A 169 1.69 -5.59 -6.39
CA TYR A 169 1.31 -6.88 -6.94
C TYR A 169 0.92 -6.79 -8.42
N GLY A 170 0.22 -5.72 -8.83
CA GLY A 170 -0.12 -5.51 -10.24
C GLY A 170 1.11 -5.31 -11.12
N GLN A 171 2.08 -4.52 -10.64
CA GLN A 171 3.34 -4.34 -11.35
C GLN A 171 4.13 -5.65 -11.44
N LYS A 172 4.17 -6.45 -10.36
CA LYS A 172 4.80 -7.78 -10.37
C LYS A 172 4.18 -8.66 -11.47
N MET A 173 2.86 -8.65 -11.59
CA MET A 173 2.14 -9.43 -12.61
C MET A 173 2.46 -8.96 -14.04
N ALA A 174 2.52 -7.66 -14.26
CA ALA A 174 2.89 -7.09 -15.54
C ALA A 174 4.35 -7.41 -15.92
N VAL A 175 5.31 -7.12 -15.05
CA VAL A 175 6.74 -7.20 -15.36
C VAL A 175 7.25 -8.64 -15.36
N ARG A 176 6.91 -9.45 -14.36
CA ARG A 176 7.47 -10.80 -14.25
C ARG A 176 6.72 -11.83 -15.09
N PHE A 177 5.44 -11.59 -15.36
CA PHE A 177 4.57 -12.59 -15.96
C PHE A 177 3.90 -12.13 -17.26
N ALA A 178 4.10 -10.87 -17.69
CA ALA A 178 3.40 -10.30 -18.85
C ALA A 178 1.88 -10.54 -18.76
N ARG A 179 1.32 -10.29 -17.57
CA ARG A 179 -0.10 -10.44 -17.27
C ARG A 179 -0.72 -9.11 -16.91
N TYR A 180 -1.97 -8.92 -17.31
CA TYR A 180 -2.75 -7.74 -16.95
C TYR A 180 -4.04 -8.12 -16.21
N TRP A 181 -4.53 -7.20 -15.37
CA TRP A 181 -5.80 -7.36 -14.67
C TRP A 181 -6.96 -6.91 -15.57
N ALA A 182 -7.97 -7.77 -15.72
CA ALA A 182 -9.25 -7.43 -16.34
C ALA A 182 -10.33 -8.40 -15.83
N ASP A 183 -11.57 -7.93 -15.72
CA ASP A 183 -12.73 -8.76 -15.33
C ASP A 183 -12.51 -9.55 -14.03
N GLY A 184 -11.86 -8.93 -13.04
CA GLY A 184 -11.62 -9.55 -11.74
C GLY A 184 -10.57 -10.67 -11.72
N ARG A 185 -9.78 -10.85 -12.80
CA ARG A 185 -8.74 -11.89 -12.91
C ARG A 185 -7.52 -11.44 -13.72
N TRP A 186 -6.47 -12.26 -13.67
CA TRP A 186 -5.25 -12.06 -14.45
C TRP A 186 -5.34 -12.76 -15.80
N HIS A 187 -4.96 -12.05 -16.86
CA HIS A 187 -4.90 -12.57 -18.22
C HIS A 187 -3.47 -12.50 -18.76
N ASP A 188 -3.03 -13.51 -19.49
CA ASP A 188 -1.75 -13.48 -20.21
C ASP A 188 -1.86 -12.53 -21.41
N HIS A 189 -0.80 -11.75 -21.66
CA HIS A 189 -0.75 -10.90 -22.84
C HIS A 189 -0.72 -11.77 -24.12
N PRO A 190 -1.52 -11.47 -25.17
CA PRO A 190 -1.55 -12.29 -26.39
C PRO A 190 -0.19 -12.41 -27.09
N ALA A 191 0.64 -11.37 -26.99
CA ALA A 191 2.00 -11.36 -27.56
C ALA A 191 3.05 -12.03 -26.66
N LYS A 192 2.70 -12.54 -25.47
CA LYS A 192 3.63 -13.21 -24.55
C LYS A 192 4.29 -14.43 -25.20
N ALA A 193 3.52 -15.23 -25.94
CA ALA A 193 4.03 -16.39 -26.66
C ALA A 193 5.01 -16.03 -27.79
N LYS A 194 4.96 -14.78 -28.28
CA LYS A 194 5.82 -14.26 -29.36
C LYS A 194 7.13 -13.65 -28.84
N GLY A 195 7.35 -13.63 -27.52
CA GLY A 195 8.57 -13.09 -26.92
C GLY A 195 8.76 -11.58 -27.13
N SER A 196 7.69 -10.84 -27.42
CA SER A 196 7.74 -9.40 -27.67
C SER A 196 8.33 -8.67 -26.46
N ARG A 197 9.32 -7.81 -26.72
CA ARG A 197 9.91 -6.95 -25.69
C ARG A 197 8.90 -5.89 -25.26
N ASP A 198 9.04 -5.39 -24.04
CA ASP A 198 8.31 -4.22 -23.52
C ASP A 198 6.77 -4.34 -23.39
N ILE A 199 6.19 -5.51 -23.66
CA ILE A 199 4.75 -5.79 -23.45
C ILE A 199 4.30 -5.60 -21.99
N TYR A 200 5.24 -5.59 -21.05
CA TYR A 200 4.93 -5.35 -19.64
C TYR A 200 4.48 -3.91 -19.36
N TYR A 201 4.86 -2.91 -20.18
CA TYR A 201 4.33 -1.55 -20.05
C TYR A 201 2.83 -1.52 -20.37
N GLU A 202 2.42 -2.16 -21.46
CA GLU A 202 1.01 -2.29 -21.82
C GLU A 202 0.24 -3.08 -20.77
N CYS A 203 0.81 -4.19 -20.27
CA CYS A 203 0.19 -4.95 -19.19
C CYS A 203 -0.01 -4.11 -17.93
N TRP A 204 0.98 -3.29 -17.59
CA TRP A 204 0.92 -2.39 -16.45
C TRP A 204 -0.14 -1.31 -16.64
N GLN A 205 -0.17 -0.66 -17.81
CA GLN A 205 -1.19 0.35 -18.14
C GLN A 205 -2.61 -0.21 -18.03
N ARG A 206 -2.88 -1.36 -18.68
CA ARG A 206 -4.18 -2.04 -18.60
C ARG A 206 -4.56 -2.37 -17.15
N THR A 207 -3.60 -2.83 -16.36
CA THR A 207 -3.80 -3.15 -14.94
C THR A 207 -4.11 -1.91 -14.12
N CYS A 208 -3.37 -0.81 -14.30
CA CYS A 208 -3.60 0.46 -13.61
C CYS A 208 -5.01 0.98 -13.86
N ARG A 209 -5.44 0.97 -15.12
CA ARG A 209 -6.78 1.40 -15.52
C ARG A 209 -7.88 0.54 -14.91
N ALA A 210 -7.82 -0.77 -15.15
CA ALA A 210 -8.84 -1.70 -14.70
C ALA A 210 -8.97 -1.74 -13.16
N LEU A 211 -7.86 -1.61 -12.43
CA LEU A 211 -7.90 -1.53 -10.97
C LEU A 211 -8.48 -0.20 -10.47
N ARG A 212 -8.21 0.92 -11.14
CA ARG A 212 -8.86 2.20 -10.81
C ARG A 212 -10.37 2.12 -10.97
N GLU A 213 -10.83 1.59 -12.09
CA GLU A 213 -12.25 1.40 -12.36
C GLU A 213 -12.89 0.50 -11.30
N ALA A 214 -12.27 -0.65 -11.02
CA ALA A 214 -12.78 -1.60 -10.04
C ALA A 214 -12.86 -1.01 -8.60
N TRP A 215 -11.84 -0.25 -8.18
CA TRP A 215 -11.87 0.43 -6.88
C TRP A 215 -12.89 1.57 -6.83
N THR A 216 -13.05 2.32 -7.93
CA THR A 216 -14.05 3.39 -8.03
C THR A 216 -15.46 2.82 -7.91
N GLN A 217 -15.76 1.74 -8.65
CA GLN A 217 -17.03 1.04 -8.57
C GLN A 217 -17.28 0.51 -7.15
N LEU A 218 -16.32 -0.23 -6.58
CA LEU A 218 -16.47 -0.83 -5.26
C LEU A 218 -16.71 0.21 -4.15
N THR A 219 -15.96 1.31 -4.17
CA THR A 219 -16.12 2.37 -3.16
C THR A 219 -17.48 3.08 -3.30
N THR A 220 -17.95 3.30 -4.53
CA THR A 220 -19.28 3.88 -4.81
C THR A 220 -20.41 2.95 -4.34
N GLU A 221 -20.32 1.65 -4.61
CA GLU A 221 -21.30 0.65 -4.16
C GLU A 221 -21.39 0.56 -2.64
N VAL A 222 -20.26 0.69 -1.93
CA VAL A 222 -20.25 0.64 -0.46
C VAL A 222 -20.80 1.92 0.16
N THR A 223 -20.46 3.09 -0.40
CA THR A 223 -21.01 4.37 0.09
C THR A 223 -22.52 4.46 -0.12
N THR A 224 -23.02 4.11 -1.31
CA THR A 224 -24.46 4.12 -1.60
C THR A 224 -25.28 3.16 -0.73
N LYS A 225 -24.69 2.04 -0.29
CA LYS A 225 -25.33 1.13 0.69
C LYS A 225 -25.35 1.66 2.12
N LYS A 226 -24.47 2.60 2.48
CA LYS A 226 -24.49 3.26 3.81
C LYS A 226 -25.57 4.34 3.91
N GLU A 227 -26.01 4.88 2.78
CA GLU A 227 -27.02 5.95 2.71
C GLU A 227 -28.46 5.43 2.58
N ARG A 228 -28.64 4.11 2.44
CA ARG A 228 -29.95 3.43 2.42
C ARG A 228 -30.19 2.72 3.74
#